data_AF-A0A2N2FA00-F1
#
_entry.id   AF-A0A2N2FA00-F1
#
_cell.length_a   1.000
_cell.length_b   1.000
_cell.length_c   1.000
_cell.angle_alpha   90.00
_cell.angle_beta   90.00
_cell.angle_gamma   90.00
#
_symmetry.space_group_name_H-M   'P 1'
#
loop_
_entity.id
_entity.type
_entity.pdbx_description
1 polymer ?
#
loop_
_entity_poly.entity_id
_entity_poly.type
_entity_poly.pdbx_seq_one_letter_code
_entity_poly.pdbx_strand_id
1 'polypeptide(L)'
;MSNGPKIFNVRARNLKRPVEGLETERRNRIVIERDVLPIIFVPGIMGSRLKNQKGKTVWDPDAPDFMLFNYGMWWISAKSRKQLAIGEKFDLSYLKVFNDDPEHNKVLADPYDKTRDKRGWGGVYWNSCGEFLKKLQTRQWDQTVNLFFEFPVHVFGYNWTASNDLAGQKLAA
;
A
#
# COMPACT_ATOMS: atom_id res chain seq x y z
N MET A 1 8.54 -10.94 -49.39
CA MET A 1 8.59 -11.06 -47.91
C MET A 1 7.99 -9.78 -47.36
N SER A 2 6.81 -9.81 -46.73
CA SER A 2 6.25 -8.59 -46.15
C SER A 2 7.07 -8.24 -44.91
N ASN A 3 7.79 -7.11 -44.96
CA ASN A 3 8.44 -6.56 -43.78
C ASN A 3 7.34 -6.29 -42.75
N GLY A 4 7.47 -6.85 -41.55
CA GLY A 4 6.48 -6.72 -40.48
C GLY A 4 6.13 -5.27 -40.16
N PRO A 5 5.05 -5.06 -39.36
CA PRO A 5 4.60 -3.72 -39.04
C PRO A 5 5.70 -2.89 -38.38
N LYS A 6 5.83 -1.63 -38.76
CA LYS A 6 6.73 -0.69 -38.09
C LYS A 6 6.12 -0.30 -36.74
N ILE A 7 6.86 -0.53 -35.65
CA ILE A 7 6.37 -0.29 -34.29
C ILE A 7 6.82 1.09 -33.82
N PHE A 8 5.89 1.87 -33.28
CA PHE A 8 6.12 3.18 -32.67
C PHE A 8 5.68 3.12 -31.22
N ASN A 9 6.62 3.25 -30.29
CA ASN A 9 6.30 3.37 -28.87
C ASN A 9 6.08 4.85 -28.55
N VAL A 10 4.91 5.18 -28.00
CA VAL A 10 4.52 6.55 -27.69
C VAL A 10 4.02 6.59 -26.26
N ARG A 11 4.60 7.46 -25.43
CA ARG A 11 4.09 7.69 -24.08
C ARG A 11 2.72 8.33 -24.12
N ALA A 12 1.83 7.95 -23.21
CA ALA A 12 0.49 8.52 -23.11
C ALA A 12 0.46 10.06 -23.19
N ARG A 13 1.35 10.74 -22.43
CA ARG A 13 1.48 12.21 -22.44
C ARG A 13 1.82 12.83 -23.80
N ASN A 14 2.43 12.07 -24.70
CA ASN A 14 2.87 12.55 -26.02
C ASN A 14 1.77 12.41 -27.08
N LEU A 15 0.66 11.72 -26.80
CA LEU A 15 -0.46 11.54 -27.74
C LEU A 15 -1.22 12.85 -28.03
N LYS A 16 -0.91 13.93 -27.31
CA LYS A 16 -1.38 15.28 -27.64
C LYS A 16 -0.73 15.85 -28.91
N ARG A 17 0.35 15.21 -29.40
CA ARG A 17 1.09 15.61 -30.60
C ARG A 17 0.91 14.54 -31.70
N PRO A 18 1.01 14.92 -32.98
CA PRO A 18 1.06 13.94 -34.07
C PRO A 18 2.17 12.91 -33.85
N VAL A 19 1.89 11.66 -34.21
CA VAL A 19 2.92 10.61 -34.22
C VAL A 19 3.73 10.75 -35.51
N GLU A 20 4.98 11.19 -35.38
CA GLU A 20 5.87 11.43 -36.51
C GLU A 20 6.51 10.14 -37.03
N GLY A 21 6.92 10.15 -38.31
CA GLY A 21 7.68 9.04 -38.92
C GLY A 21 6.86 7.83 -39.36
N LEU A 22 5.53 7.95 -39.39
CA LEU A 22 4.62 6.97 -39.98
C LEU A 22 4.92 6.78 -41.47
N GLU A 23 4.90 5.54 -41.93
CA GLU A 23 5.19 5.19 -43.32
C GLU A 23 3.89 4.94 -44.09
N THR A 24 3.78 5.47 -45.32
CA THR A 24 2.69 5.15 -46.26
C THR A 24 2.89 3.75 -46.84
N GLU A 25 1.80 3.10 -47.26
CA GLU A 25 1.82 1.76 -47.88
C GLU A 25 2.44 0.64 -47.02
N ARG A 26 2.67 0.92 -45.73
CA ARG A 26 3.13 -0.03 -44.72
C ARG A 26 2.20 -0.02 -43.52
N ARG A 27 2.03 -1.20 -42.89
CA ARG A 27 1.33 -1.29 -41.61
C ARG A 27 2.17 -0.63 -40.51
N ASN A 28 1.63 0.42 -39.91
CA ASN A 28 2.17 1.02 -38.69
C ASN A 28 1.47 0.42 -37.47
N ARG A 29 2.20 0.16 -36.39
CA ARG A 29 1.67 -0.28 -35.08
C ARG A 29 2.10 0.71 -34.01
N ILE A 30 1.15 1.46 -33.47
CA ILE A 30 1.40 2.38 -32.35
C ILE A 30 1.16 1.61 -31.05
N VAL A 31 2.16 1.59 -30.18
CA VAL A 31 2.11 1.00 -28.86
C VAL A 31 2.16 2.14 -27.85
N ILE A 32 1.10 2.27 -27.07
CA ILE A 32 1.02 3.31 -26.03
C ILE A 32 1.72 2.77 -24.79
N GLU A 33 2.79 3.44 -24.38
CA GLU A 33 3.45 3.18 -23.11
C GLU A 33 2.66 3.86 -21.98
N ARG A 34 2.30 3.08 -20.97
CA ARG A 34 1.63 3.58 -19.77
C ARG A 34 2.65 4.27 -18.87
N ASP A 35 2.27 5.40 -18.31
CA ASP A 35 3.01 6.06 -17.25
C ASP A 35 2.61 5.49 -15.87
N VAL A 36 3.50 5.48 -14.89
CA VAL A 36 3.18 5.02 -13.53
C VAL A 36 2.77 6.22 -12.68
N LEU A 37 1.58 6.15 -12.06
CA LEU A 37 1.08 7.13 -11.11
C LEU A 37 0.72 6.42 -9.79
N PRO A 38 1.65 6.37 -8.82
CA PRO A 38 1.42 5.64 -7.58
C PRO A 38 0.34 6.30 -6.73
N ILE A 39 -0.49 5.48 -6.09
CA ILE A 39 -1.44 5.91 -5.07
C ILE A 39 -0.86 5.55 -3.72
N ILE A 40 -0.67 6.51 -2.82
CA ILE A 40 -0.22 6.23 -1.46
C ILE A 40 -1.41 6.33 -0.51
N PHE A 41 -1.80 5.19 0.07
CA PHE A 41 -2.81 5.11 1.10
C PHE A 41 -2.17 5.31 2.48
N VAL A 42 -2.68 6.29 3.23
CA VAL A 42 -2.26 6.57 4.61
C VAL A 42 -3.44 6.23 5.53
N PRO A 43 -3.29 5.28 6.47
CA PRO A 43 -4.37 4.87 7.36
C PRO A 43 -4.70 5.96 8.41
N GLY A 44 -5.90 5.89 8.97
CA GLY A 44 -6.35 6.82 10.00
C GLY A 44 -5.97 6.41 11.43
N ILE A 45 -6.79 6.87 12.38
CA ILE A 45 -6.67 6.63 13.81
C ILE A 45 -6.46 5.14 14.10
N MET A 46 -5.32 4.80 14.70
CA MET A 46 -4.96 3.44 15.12
C MET A 46 -5.04 2.38 14.00
N GLY A 47 -4.99 2.82 12.73
CA GLY A 47 -5.21 1.98 11.56
C GLY A 47 -3.97 1.23 11.08
N SER A 48 -2.80 1.46 11.68
CA SER A 48 -1.59 0.67 11.42
C SER A 48 -1.42 -0.43 12.46
N ARG A 49 -1.04 -1.63 12.00
CA ARG A 49 -0.61 -2.75 12.85
C ARG A 49 0.81 -2.45 13.36
N LEU A 50 1.02 -2.58 14.66
CA LEU A 50 2.28 -2.24 15.32
C LEU A 50 2.85 -3.41 16.10
N LYS A 51 4.17 -3.54 16.04
CA LYS A 51 4.95 -4.46 16.85
C LYS A 51 6.12 -3.74 17.49
N ASN A 52 6.63 -4.31 18.58
CA ASN A 52 7.82 -3.77 19.23
C ASN A 52 9.11 -4.20 18.53
N GLN A 53 10.24 -3.66 19.00
CA GLN A 53 11.58 -3.99 18.50
C GLN A 53 11.93 -5.48 18.60
N LYS A 54 11.35 -6.21 19.57
CA LYS A 54 11.54 -7.66 19.73
C LYS A 54 10.70 -8.49 18.76
N GLY A 55 9.96 -7.85 17.85
CA GLY A 55 9.10 -8.52 16.89
C GLY A 55 7.73 -8.91 17.44
N LYS A 56 7.42 -8.63 18.71
CA LYS A 56 6.15 -9.02 19.34
C LYS A 56 5.04 -8.04 18.98
N THR A 57 3.88 -8.57 18.62
CA THR A 57 2.65 -7.81 18.37
C THR A 57 2.31 -6.92 19.57
N VAL A 58 2.05 -5.65 19.28
CA VAL A 58 1.58 -4.65 20.25
C VAL A 58 0.16 -4.24 19.93
N TRP A 59 -0.13 -3.97 18.66
CA TRP A 59 -1.46 -3.56 18.22
C TRP A 59 -1.80 -4.23 16.90
N ASP A 60 -2.84 -5.05 16.90
CA ASP A 60 -3.33 -5.72 15.70
C ASP A 60 -4.85 -5.94 15.79
N PRO A 61 -5.65 -5.02 15.25
CA PRO A 61 -7.10 -5.15 15.31
C PRO A 61 -7.67 -6.29 14.44
N ASP A 62 -6.85 -6.91 13.57
CA ASP A 62 -7.24 -8.13 12.85
C ASP A 62 -7.10 -9.39 13.74
N ALA A 63 -6.47 -9.29 14.91
CA ALA A 63 -6.29 -10.38 15.88
C ALA A 63 -7.23 -10.18 17.09
N PRO A 64 -8.53 -10.53 17.00
CA PRO A 64 -9.53 -10.19 18.02
C PRO A 64 -9.22 -10.77 19.40
N ASP A 65 -8.73 -12.01 19.46
CA ASP A 65 -8.34 -12.65 20.74
C ASP A 65 -7.17 -11.91 21.37
N PHE A 66 -6.15 -11.57 20.60
CA PHE A 66 -5.01 -10.77 21.06
C PHE A 66 -5.50 -9.43 21.64
N MET A 67 -6.39 -8.74 20.92
CA MET A 67 -6.96 -7.47 21.36
C MET A 67 -7.76 -7.62 22.66
N LEU A 68 -8.62 -8.64 22.76
CA LEU A 68 -9.41 -8.91 23.95
C LEU A 68 -8.51 -9.20 25.16
N PHE A 69 -7.56 -10.13 25.04
CA PHE A 69 -6.69 -10.55 26.14
C PHE A 69 -5.70 -9.46 26.59
N ASN A 70 -5.28 -8.55 25.71
CA ASN A 70 -4.31 -7.50 26.05
C ASN A 70 -4.93 -6.14 26.36
N TYR A 71 -6.18 -5.88 25.96
CA TYR A 71 -6.82 -4.56 26.12
C TYR A 71 -8.25 -4.60 26.68
N GLY A 72 -9.00 -5.69 26.50
CA GLY A 72 -10.43 -5.76 26.80
C GLY A 72 -10.81 -6.47 28.10
N MET A 73 -9.98 -7.38 28.62
CA MET A 73 -10.30 -8.11 29.85
C MET A 73 -10.24 -7.22 31.09
N TRP A 74 -11.18 -7.42 32.02
CA TRP A 74 -11.33 -6.58 33.23
C TRP A 74 -10.13 -6.63 34.19
N TRP A 75 -9.35 -7.72 34.18
CA TRP A 75 -8.13 -7.85 34.98
C TRP A 75 -6.92 -7.12 34.38
N ILE A 76 -7.03 -6.59 33.16
CA ILE A 76 -5.94 -5.86 32.51
C ILE A 76 -5.92 -4.41 33.00
N SER A 77 -4.91 -4.11 33.81
CA SER A 77 -4.73 -2.76 34.36
C SER A 77 -4.44 -1.72 33.28
N ALA A 78 -4.76 -0.46 33.56
CA ALA A 78 -4.36 0.68 32.73
C ALA A 78 -2.83 0.76 32.57
N LYS A 79 -2.07 0.42 33.63
CA LYS A 79 -0.61 0.35 33.60
C LYS A 79 -0.11 -0.67 32.57
N SER A 80 -0.72 -1.86 32.53
CA SER A 80 -0.36 -2.92 31.57
C SER A 80 -0.63 -2.50 30.12
N ARG A 81 -1.78 -1.88 29.85
CA ARG A 81 -2.13 -1.36 28.51
C ARG A 81 -1.17 -0.26 28.06
N LYS A 82 -0.87 0.69 28.94
CA LYS A 82 0.12 1.75 28.68
C LYS A 82 1.49 1.16 28.38
N GLN A 83 1.95 0.24 29.22
CA GLN A 83 3.25 -0.43 29.07
C GLN A 83 3.37 -1.16 27.73
N LEU A 84 2.30 -1.83 27.28
CA LEU A 84 2.28 -2.52 26.00
C LEU A 84 2.26 -1.54 24.82
N ALA A 85 1.45 -0.48 24.88
CA ALA A 85 1.25 0.45 23.78
C ALA A 85 2.40 1.43 23.57
N ILE A 86 3.04 1.92 24.64
CA ILE A 86 4.07 2.98 24.54
C ILE A 86 5.28 2.75 25.45
N GLY A 87 5.40 1.58 26.08
CA GLY A 87 6.46 1.31 27.05
C GLY A 87 6.26 2.02 28.39
N GLU A 88 7.28 1.93 29.26
CA GLU A 88 7.27 2.59 30.56
C GLU A 88 7.36 4.12 30.39
N LYS A 89 8.26 4.54 29.50
CA LYS A 89 8.43 5.89 28.97
C LYS A 89 8.32 5.82 27.45
N PHE A 90 7.76 6.87 26.86
CA PHE A 90 7.64 6.96 25.41
C PHE A 90 9.01 6.95 24.75
N ASP A 91 9.15 6.11 23.73
CA ASP A 91 10.32 6.02 22.86
C ASP A 91 9.80 5.86 21.43
N LEU A 92 10.21 6.76 20.53
CA LEU A 92 9.79 6.77 19.13
C LEU A 92 10.14 5.46 18.42
N SER A 93 11.24 4.83 18.82
CA SER A 93 11.76 3.59 18.24
C SER A 93 11.10 2.34 18.81
N TYR A 94 10.28 2.47 19.87
CA TYR A 94 9.65 1.35 20.56
C TYR A 94 8.79 0.50 19.62
N LEU A 95 8.03 1.16 18.74
CA LEU A 95 7.11 0.54 17.80
C LEU A 95 7.54 0.74 16.35
N LYS A 96 7.30 -0.30 15.55
CA LYS A 96 7.39 -0.28 14.09
C LYS A 96 6.13 -0.91 13.48
N VAL A 97 5.87 -0.55 12.23
CA VAL A 97 4.78 -1.12 11.44
C VAL A 97 5.02 -2.60 11.21
N PHE A 98 3.96 -3.40 11.31
CA PHE A 98 4.01 -4.84 11.21
C PHE A 98 3.78 -5.33 9.77
N ASN A 99 4.72 -5.04 8.86
CA ASN A 99 4.61 -5.42 7.44
C ASN A 99 5.08 -6.85 7.14
N ASP A 100 5.96 -7.38 7.98
CA ASP A 100 6.66 -8.67 7.85
C ASP A 100 5.98 -9.76 8.70
N ASP A 101 4.67 -9.97 8.44
CA ASP A 101 3.87 -11.04 9.02
C ASP A 101 3.41 -12.00 7.91
N PRO A 102 4.11 -13.13 7.69
CA PRO A 102 3.76 -14.05 6.62
C PRO A 102 2.35 -14.66 6.74
N GLU A 103 1.85 -14.84 7.97
CA GLU A 103 0.55 -15.44 8.21
C GLU A 103 -0.57 -14.45 7.90
N HIS A 104 -0.48 -13.23 8.41
CA HIS A 104 -1.43 -12.17 8.06
C HIS A 104 -1.36 -11.86 6.55
N ASN A 105 -0.17 -11.78 5.98
CA ASN A 105 0.01 -11.43 4.57
C ASN A 105 -0.63 -12.42 3.58
N LYS A 106 -1.05 -13.62 4.03
CA LYS A 106 -1.85 -14.54 3.21
C LYS A 106 -3.15 -13.91 2.73
N VAL A 107 -3.76 -13.01 3.50
CA VAL A 107 -5.01 -12.31 3.12
C VAL A 107 -4.81 -11.33 1.95
N LEU A 108 -3.56 -10.96 1.68
CA LEU A 108 -3.17 -10.05 0.61
C LEU A 108 -3.00 -10.78 -0.72
N ALA A 109 -2.93 -12.12 -0.70
CA ALA A 109 -2.61 -12.93 -1.87
C ALA A 109 -3.51 -12.60 -3.06
N ASP A 110 -2.89 -12.47 -4.22
CA ASP A 110 -3.55 -12.23 -5.49
C ASP A 110 -2.82 -12.99 -6.60
N PRO A 111 -3.54 -13.70 -7.49
CA PRO A 111 -2.91 -14.48 -8.54
C PRO A 111 -2.17 -13.61 -9.56
N TYR A 112 -2.58 -12.35 -9.74
CA TYR A 112 -2.03 -11.43 -10.73
C TYR A 112 -1.04 -10.43 -10.12
N ASP A 113 -1.10 -10.21 -8.80
CA ASP A 113 -0.31 -9.21 -8.09
C ASP A 113 0.38 -9.78 -6.85
N LYS A 114 1.59 -10.29 -7.06
CA LYS A 114 2.43 -10.91 -6.03
C LYS A 114 3.28 -9.90 -5.24
N THR A 115 2.91 -8.61 -5.28
CA THR A 115 3.75 -7.53 -4.74
C THR A 115 3.08 -6.71 -3.63
N ARG A 116 1.86 -7.08 -3.22
CA ARG A 116 1.08 -6.33 -2.23
C ARG A 116 1.77 -6.27 -0.85
N ASP A 117 2.39 -7.36 -0.44
CA ASP A 117 3.23 -7.45 0.75
C ASP A 117 4.39 -6.45 0.70
N LYS A 118 5.08 -6.35 -0.45
CA LYS A 118 6.17 -5.39 -0.68
C LYS A 118 5.71 -3.94 -0.74
N ARG A 119 4.41 -3.70 -0.94
CA ARG A 119 3.80 -2.37 -0.99
C ARG A 119 3.16 -1.96 0.34
N GLY A 120 3.46 -2.65 1.44
CA GLY A 120 3.08 -2.26 2.80
C GLY A 120 1.65 -2.61 3.19
N TRP A 121 0.92 -3.39 2.37
CA TRP A 121 -0.49 -3.69 2.63
C TRP A 121 -0.71 -4.48 3.94
N GLY A 122 0.29 -5.24 4.39
CA GLY A 122 0.23 -5.95 5.67
C GLY A 122 0.28 -5.05 6.89
N GLY A 123 0.71 -3.79 6.73
CA GLY A 123 0.91 -2.86 7.84
C GLY A 123 -0.34 -2.18 8.37
N VAL A 124 -1.52 -2.45 7.80
CA VAL A 124 -2.79 -1.81 8.17
C VAL A 124 -3.75 -2.79 8.79
N TYR A 125 -4.72 -2.25 9.54
CA TYR A 125 -5.92 -2.96 9.96
C TYR A 125 -6.72 -3.38 8.72
N TRP A 126 -6.56 -4.63 8.31
CA TRP A 126 -7.04 -5.16 7.05
C TRP A 126 -8.56 -5.22 6.98
N ASN A 127 -9.24 -5.63 8.05
CA ASN A 127 -10.70 -5.72 8.02
C ASN A 127 -11.38 -4.36 7.82
N SER A 128 -10.71 -3.24 8.12
CA SER A 128 -11.21 -1.89 7.82
C SER A 128 -10.68 -1.33 6.49
N CYS A 129 -9.38 -1.46 6.23
CA CYS A 129 -8.73 -0.79 5.09
C CYS A 129 -8.74 -1.65 3.81
N GLY A 130 -8.81 -2.97 3.93
CA GLY A 130 -8.57 -3.92 2.85
C GLY A 130 -9.54 -3.80 1.67
N GLU A 131 -10.82 -3.53 1.93
CA GLU A 131 -11.80 -3.33 0.85
C GLU A 131 -11.49 -2.08 0.03
N PHE A 132 -11.14 -0.97 0.69
CA PHE A 132 -10.74 0.27 0.02
C PHE A 132 -9.47 0.07 -0.81
N LEU A 133 -8.46 -0.60 -0.26
CA LEU A 133 -7.23 -0.94 -0.98
C LEU A 133 -7.49 -1.79 -2.22
N LYS A 134 -8.36 -2.80 -2.11
CA LYS A 134 -8.79 -3.61 -3.26
C LYS A 134 -9.52 -2.78 -4.31
N LYS A 135 -10.41 -1.87 -3.92
CA LYS A 135 -11.13 -0.98 -4.84
C LYS A 135 -10.18 -0.01 -5.56
N LEU A 136 -9.22 0.57 -4.85
CA LEU A 136 -8.17 1.41 -5.43
C LEU A 136 -7.30 0.63 -6.42
N GLN A 137 -6.88 -0.58 -6.06
CA GLN A 137 -6.00 -1.41 -6.91
C GLN A 137 -6.71 -1.96 -8.15
N THR A 138 -7.97 -2.37 -8.01
CA THR A 138 -8.77 -2.91 -9.12
C THR A 138 -9.33 -1.81 -10.02
N ARG A 139 -9.25 -0.55 -9.58
CA ARG A 139 -9.58 0.65 -10.37
C ARG A 139 -11.00 0.57 -10.91
N GLN A 140 -11.98 0.50 -10.00
CA GLN A 140 -13.41 0.63 -10.33
C GLN A 140 -13.77 2.06 -10.81
N TRP A 141 -12.85 2.75 -11.49
CA TRP A 141 -12.93 4.12 -12.00
C TRP A 141 -13.00 4.07 -13.54
N ASP A 142 -13.09 5.23 -14.20
CA ASP A 142 -13.19 5.31 -15.66
C ASP A 142 -12.06 4.54 -16.38
N GLN A 143 -12.43 3.73 -17.39
CA GLN A 143 -11.51 2.85 -18.10
C GLN A 143 -10.45 3.60 -18.92
N THR A 144 -10.71 4.84 -19.31
CA THR A 144 -9.83 5.63 -20.17
C THR A 144 -8.49 5.90 -19.50
N VAL A 145 -8.50 6.18 -18.20
CA VAL A 145 -7.27 6.47 -17.45
C VAL A 145 -6.37 5.22 -17.39
N ASN A 146 -6.96 4.03 -17.33
CA ASN A 146 -6.23 2.75 -17.31
C ASN A 146 -5.55 2.41 -18.63
N LEU A 147 -5.93 3.06 -19.74
CA LEU A 147 -5.23 2.92 -21.02
C LEU A 147 -3.86 3.62 -20.99
N PHE A 148 -3.72 4.63 -20.14
CA PHE A 148 -2.59 5.54 -20.13
C PHE A 148 -1.72 5.42 -18.88
N PHE A 149 -2.27 4.91 -17.78
CA PHE A 149 -1.57 4.87 -16.50
C PHE A 149 -1.67 3.53 -15.79
N GLU A 150 -0.62 3.21 -15.04
CA GLU A 150 -0.62 2.17 -14.02
C GLU A 150 -0.66 2.81 -12.63
N PHE A 151 -1.50 2.26 -11.75
CA PHE A 151 -1.76 2.81 -10.42
C PHE A 151 -1.38 1.79 -9.35
N PRO A 152 -0.08 1.56 -9.09
CA PRO A 152 0.31 0.77 -7.94
C PRO A 152 -0.14 1.50 -6.67
N VAL A 153 -1.00 0.84 -5.89
CA VAL A 153 -1.39 1.27 -4.54
C VAL A 153 -0.32 0.86 -3.52
N HIS A 154 0.30 1.83 -2.88
CA HIS A 154 1.21 1.65 -1.75
C HIS A 154 0.48 1.99 -0.46
N VAL A 155 0.90 1.39 0.63
CA VAL A 155 0.38 1.66 1.97
C VAL A 155 1.51 2.17 2.83
N PHE A 156 1.31 3.35 3.40
CA PHE A 156 2.20 3.96 4.36
C PHE A 156 1.61 3.80 5.76
N GLY A 157 1.87 2.66 6.40
CA GLY A 157 1.62 2.51 7.83
C GLY A 157 2.57 3.41 8.64
N TYR A 158 2.15 3.87 9.81
CA TYR A 158 2.98 4.67 10.70
C TYR A 158 2.72 4.34 12.18
N ASN A 159 3.67 4.71 13.03
CA ASN A 159 3.48 4.64 14.48
C ASN A 159 2.51 5.75 14.92
N TRP A 160 1.22 5.41 15.01
CA TRP A 160 0.15 6.33 15.40
C TRP A 160 0.20 6.77 16.88
N THR A 161 1.12 6.24 17.69
CA THR A 161 1.38 6.74 19.06
C THR A 161 2.32 7.94 19.09
N ALA A 162 3.02 8.21 17.99
CA ALA A 162 3.98 9.31 17.86
C ALA A 162 3.33 10.56 17.23
N SER A 163 4.10 11.65 17.15
CA SER A 163 3.65 12.87 16.44
C SER A 163 3.36 12.59 14.96
N ASN A 164 2.25 13.13 14.46
CA ASN A 164 1.89 13.08 13.04
C ASN A 164 2.90 13.85 12.17
N ASP A 165 3.59 14.86 12.70
CA ASP A 165 4.63 15.59 11.96
C ASP A 165 5.76 14.65 11.56
N LEU A 166 6.15 13.74 12.45
CA LEU A 166 7.17 12.73 12.17
C LEU A 166 6.69 11.70 11.13
N ALA A 167 5.42 11.35 11.15
CA ALA A 167 4.84 10.48 10.12
C ALA A 167 4.84 11.18 8.76
N GLY A 168 4.48 12.47 8.70
CA GLY A 168 4.51 13.28 7.49
C GLY A 168 5.93 13.43 6.92
N GLN A 169 6.92 13.70 7.77
CA GLN A 169 8.33 13.76 7.35
C GLN A 169 8.82 12.42 6.79
N LYS A 170 8.45 11.29 7.42
CA LYS A 170 8.81 9.95 6.93
C LYS A 170 8.11 9.58 5.62
N LEU A 171 6.89 10.06 5.40
CA LEU A 171 6.15 9.84 4.15
C LEU A 171 6.77 10.63 2.98
N ALA A 172 7.32 11.81 3.25
CA ALA A 172 7.91 12.68 2.25
C ALA A 172 9.37 12.34 1.89
N ALA A 173 10.03 11.49 2.69
CA ALA A 173 11.43 11.08 2.53
C ALA A 173 11.59 9.97 1.48
#